data_AF-A0A7S0AAG4-F1
#
_entry.id   AF-A0A7S0AAG4-F1
#
_cell.length_a   1.000
_cell.length_b   1.000
_cell.length_c   1.000
_cell.angle_alpha   90.00
_cell.angle_beta   90.00
_cell.angle_gamma   90.00
#
_symmetry.space_group_name_H-M   'P 1'
#
loop_
_entity.id
_entity.type
_entity.pdbx_description
1 polymer ?
#
loop_
_entity_poly.entity_id
_entity_poly.type
_entity_poly.pdbx_seq_one_letter_code
_entity_poly.pdbx_strand_id
1 'polypeptide(L)'
;SGTRLLCPCSGPSEPQRTHLPSCLFATSHMHAHSVSAATAALRTARLCWLHVGCFAPHLGDPLRIWAQPLQAHASLTILGHGARRASLAEYSTTLSNQPAYASLPSARYTDSNVLPFVYASIYGAYAILCLVYELLLLETSGSVCRAKDQWSSAAMRFGRLLGDEAQATKTVSNRRNSQWDVIKFVMMFFVMLLHLGREGFLQGYLSDMQEVFYLVTAPFAMPCFTFISGVFGGNTEPATMKTMLCCTLGTWMLAKLMLALVLLCTPGPKDLNHILEEGDWVLWYLMCLPVWRLLVTPLFLVSRQHGVPPAVPFTAVFAACYVLRCGAVPPPRGWMRDCVFFAPFYAQGLLLPPARWSALLADSRLHALGVAFVAAWYAGLAGSERLRTWNDVACALGIPQCPSSHWPGSLTWAPNNLGMQSALDGLRVFVLMDALMLAVAWTVAALEPPLRASAPRFLSVLAGCGSRTLYGYVLHEVFLLVLGMRMGVRFSEMPGWLWIALTVLGAAQGTFVWSCKLTEHLFAWVIMPTWIGDCVNAAVRVWGGRQTSCTDGRATCQTDAL
;
A
#
# COMPACT_ATOMS: atom_id res chain seq x y z
N SER A 1 33.07 -68.30 14.64
CA SER A 1 32.86 -69.51 15.47
C SER A 1 32.03 -69.11 16.67
N GLY A 2 30.81 -69.55 16.95
CA GLY A 2 29.79 -70.42 16.34
C GLY A 2 28.54 -70.24 17.23
N THR A 3 27.32 -70.12 16.69
CA THR A 3 26.25 -71.17 16.70
C THR A 3 26.01 -71.84 18.05
N ARG A 4 24.81 -72.00 18.63
CA ARG A 4 23.42 -72.22 18.13
C ARG A 4 22.48 -72.18 19.35
N LEU A 5 21.18 -71.91 19.16
CA LEU A 5 20.10 -72.90 19.38
C LEU A 5 18.73 -72.36 18.94
N LEU A 6 18.09 -73.16 18.08
CA LEU A 6 16.74 -73.09 17.55
C LEU A 6 15.75 -73.78 18.51
N CYS A 7 14.46 -73.44 18.45
CA CYS A 7 13.31 -74.36 18.51
C CYS A 7 11.95 -73.61 18.36
N PRO A 8 10.79 -74.27 18.08
CA PRO A 8 10.13 -74.20 16.76
C PRO A 8 8.59 -74.05 16.77
N CYS A 9 7.97 -74.08 15.56
CA CYS A 9 6.57 -74.43 15.22
C CYS A 9 5.44 -73.51 15.78
N SER A 10 4.26 -73.29 15.20
CA SER A 10 3.45 -73.88 14.13
C SER A 10 2.22 -72.96 13.92
N GLY A 11 1.63 -72.91 12.72
CA GLY A 11 0.29 -72.32 12.51
C GLY A 11 -0.82 -73.05 13.28
N PRO A 12 -2.03 -72.49 13.40
CA PRO A 12 -3.01 -72.66 12.31
C PRO A 12 -4.06 -71.52 12.15
N SER A 13 -4.89 -71.71 11.12
CA SER A 13 -6.31 -71.34 11.00
C SER A 13 -6.74 -69.87 10.85
N GLU A 14 -7.12 -69.60 9.60
CA GLU A 14 -8.26 -68.79 9.14
C GLU A 14 -9.42 -68.64 10.15
N PRO A 15 -10.02 -67.43 10.23
CA PRO A 15 -11.48 -67.38 10.24
C PRO A 15 -12.06 -66.32 9.29
N GLN A 16 -12.97 -66.82 8.46
CA GLN A 16 -14.27 -66.27 8.10
C GLN A 16 -14.48 -64.74 8.07
N ARG A 17 -14.79 -64.30 6.85
CA ARG A 17 -15.59 -63.13 6.48
C ARG A 17 -16.65 -62.79 7.53
N THR A 18 -16.57 -61.58 8.06
CA THR A 18 -17.73 -60.85 8.59
C THR A 18 -17.67 -59.40 8.12
N HIS A 19 -18.87 -58.86 7.89
CA HIS A 19 -19.19 -57.62 7.19
C HIS A 19 -18.48 -56.37 7.74
N LEU A 20 -17.81 -55.62 6.85
CA LEU A 20 -17.44 -54.22 7.06
C LEU A 20 -18.66 -53.32 6.75
N PRO A 21 -19.06 -52.41 7.64
CA PRO A 21 -20.10 -51.45 7.33
C PRO A 21 -19.53 -50.29 6.52
N SER A 22 -20.29 -49.93 5.49
CA SER A 22 -20.14 -48.73 4.68
C SER A 22 -20.25 -47.46 5.56
N CYS A 23 -19.12 -46.88 5.96
CA CYS A 23 -19.05 -45.53 6.52
C CYS A 23 -18.23 -44.64 5.59
N LEU A 24 -18.81 -44.30 4.43
CA LEU A 24 -18.22 -43.40 3.44
C LEU A 24 -19.30 -42.48 2.83
N PHE A 25 -20.23 -41.95 3.62
CA PHE A 25 -21.17 -40.91 3.18
C PHE A 25 -21.72 -40.14 4.40
N ALA A 26 -20.93 -39.23 4.98
CA ALA A 26 -21.45 -38.34 6.03
C ALA A 26 -20.77 -36.97 6.14
N THR A 27 -19.77 -36.64 5.32
CA THR A 27 -19.02 -35.38 5.46
C THR A 27 -19.21 -34.37 4.31
N SER A 28 -20.00 -34.68 3.28
CA SER A 28 -20.34 -33.69 2.24
C SER A 28 -21.39 -32.66 2.69
N HIS A 29 -22.16 -32.94 3.75
CA HIS A 29 -23.24 -32.04 4.18
C HIS A 29 -22.77 -30.83 5.01
N MET A 30 -21.70 -30.93 5.81
CA MET A 30 -21.24 -29.80 6.64
C MET A 30 -20.48 -28.72 5.85
N HIS A 31 -19.78 -29.09 4.77
CA HIS A 31 -19.14 -28.10 3.89
C HIS A 31 -20.16 -27.31 3.04
N ALA A 32 -21.28 -27.93 2.66
CA ALA A 32 -22.32 -27.28 1.87
C ALA A 32 -23.02 -26.12 2.62
N HIS A 33 -23.23 -26.24 3.93
CA HIS A 33 -23.93 -25.22 4.71
C HIS A 33 -23.10 -23.95 4.97
N SER A 34 -21.78 -24.07 5.19
CA SER A 34 -20.90 -22.90 5.39
C SER A 34 -20.62 -22.14 4.10
N VAL A 35 -20.46 -22.85 2.98
CA VAL A 35 -20.34 -22.24 1.64
C VAL A 35 -21.66 -21.57 1.24
N SER A 36 -22.81 -22.18 1.55
CA SER A 36 -24.13 -21.59 1.31
C SER A 36 -24.34 -20.27 2.05
N ALA A 37 -23.94 -20.17 3.33
CA ALA A 37 -24.07 -18.95 4.12
C ALA A 37 -23.18 -17.80 3.60
N ALA A 38 -21.92 -18.08 3.25
CA ALA A 38 -21.03 -17.08 2.67
C ALA A 38 -21.49 -16.63 1.27
N THR A 39 -21.99 -17.57 0.46
CA THR A 39 -22.56 -17.28 -0.87
C THR A 39 -23.86 -16.49 -0.76
N ALA A 40 -24.70 -16.77 0.24
CA ALA A 40 -25.90 -16.02 0.54
C ALA A 40 -25.57 -14.60 1.00
N ALA A 41 -24.60 -14.42 1.90
CA ALA A 41 -24.14 -13.09 2.32
C ALA A 41 -23.57 -12.27 1.15
N LEU A 42 -22.80 -12.90 0.25
CA LEU A 42 -22.28 -12.26 -0.97
C LEU A 42 -23.40 -11.92 -1.97
N ARG A 43 -24.41 -12.77 -2.11
CA ARG A 43 -25.59 -12.48 -2.94
C ARG A 43 -26.41 -11.33 -2.35
N THR A 44 -26.61 -11.30 -1.04
CA THR A 44 -27.31 -10.21 -0.35
C THR A 44 -26.53 -8.90 -0.45
N ALA A 45 -25.20 -8.92 -0.29
CA ALA A 45 -24.36 -7.73 -0.48
C ALA A 45 -24.40 -7.22 -1.93
N ARG A 46 -24.35 -8.13 -2.92
CA ARG A 46 -24.49 -7.79 -4.35
C ARG A 46 -25.88 -7.22 -4.67
N LEU A 47 -26.94 -7.76 -4.05
CA LEU A 47 -28.31 -7.27 -4.19
C LEU A 47 -28.51 -5.91 -3.49
N CYS A 48 -27.91 -5.68 -2.32
CA CYS A 48 -27.91 -4.38 -1.66
C CYS A 48 -27.18 -3.33 -2.50
N TRP A 49 -26.05 -3.68 -3.12
CA TRP A 49 -25.34 -2.77 -4.04
C TRP A 49 -26.19 -2.42 -5.27
N LEU A 50 -26.89 -3.40 -5.85
CA LEU A 50 -27.77 -3.17 -7.00
C LEU A 50 -29.03 -2.39 -6.63
N HIS A 51 -29.61 -2.60 -5.44
CA HIS A 51 -30.81 -1.88 -4.99
C HIS A 51 -30.56 -0.42 -4.59
N VAL A 52 -29.36 -0.08 -4.12
CA VAL A 52 -28.97 1.34 -3.92
C VAL A 52 -28.93 2.10 -5.26
N GLY A 53 -28.65 1.41 -6.37
CA GLY A 53 -28.77 1.97 -7.72
C GLY A 53 -30.21 2.20 -8.21
N CYS A 54 -31.22 1.61 -7.57
CA CYS A 54 -32.62 1.68 -8.01
C CYS A 54 -33.45 2.77 -7.32
N PHE A 55 -32.93 3.47 -6.30
CA PHE A 55 -33.64 4.55 -5.61
C PHE A 55 -33.52 5.93 -6.28
N ALA A 56 -32.94 6.01 -7.47
CA ALA A 56 -32.65 7.27 -8.17
C ALA A 56 -33.73 7.86 -9.13
N PRO A 57 -34.94 7.30 -9.41
CA PRO A 57 -35.78 7.86 -10.47
C PRO A 57 -36.80 8.92 -10.03
N HIS A 58 -36.73 9.50 -8.82
CA HIS A 58 -37.69 10.53 -8.37
C HIS A 58 -37.14 11.96 -8.20
N LEU A 59 -35.94 12.25 -8.73
CA LEU A 59 -35.44 13.62 -8.81
C LEU A 59 -35.76 14.20 -10.20
N GLY A 60 -36.62 15.22 -10.20
CA GLY A 60 -37.20 15.84 -11.40
C GLY A 60 -36.19 16.48 -12.36
N ASP A 61 -36.67 16.62 -13.59
CA ASP A 61 -36.02 17.13 -14.80
C ASP A 61 -35.22 18.44 -14.62
N PRO A 62 -33.89 18.45 -14.83
CA PRO A 62 -33.08 19.66 -14.81
C PRO A 62 -32.64 20.12 -16.22
N LEU A 63 -33.42 19.85 -17.27
CA LEU A 63 -33.05 20.15 -18.67
C LEU A 63 -33.65 21.46 -19.23
N ARG A 64 -33.79 22.51 -18.42
CA ARG A 64 -34.40 23.77 -18.88
C ARG A 64 -33.72 25.08 -18.44
N ILE A 65 -32.40 25.14 -18.29
CA ILE A 65 -31.71 26.44 -18.14
C ILE A 65 -30.30 26.41 -18.76
N TRP A 66 -30.17 26.41 -20.09
CA TRP A 66 -28.91 26.81 -20.75
C TRP A 66 -29.20 27.44 -22.11
N ALA A 67 -29.32 28.77 -22.13
CA ALA A 67 -29.12 29.59 -23.32
C ALA A 67 -28.85 31.04 -22.90
N GLN A 68 -27.58 31.44 -22.77
CA GLN A 68 -27.07 32.78 -23.07
C GLN A 68 -25.52 32.79 -23.17
N PRO A 69 -24.93 33.73 -23.94
CA PRO A 69 -23.69 33.50 -24.67
C PRO A 69 -22.42 34.03 -23.98
N LEU A 70 -21.29 33.44 -24.40
CA LEU A 70 -19.92 33.88 -24.16
C LEU A 70 -19.71 35.37 -24.51
N GLN A 71 -19.18 36.15 -23.57
CA GLN A 71 -18.46 37.38 -23.86
C GLN A 71 -16.96 37.17 -23.60
N ALA A 72 -16.19 37.38 -24.67
CA ALA A 72 -14.75 37.41 -24.67
C ALA A 72 -14.24 38.76 -24.14
N HIS A 73 -13.17 38.73 -23.34
CA HIS A 73 -12.29 39.88 -23.18
C HIS A 73 -10.83 39.41 -23.23
N ALA A 74 -10.08 40.03 -24.14
CA ALA A 74 -8.64 39.88 -24.29
C ALA A 74 -7.97 41.27 -24.31
N SER A 75 -6.73 41.28 -23.82
CA SER A 75 -5.62 42.25 -24.01
C SER A 75 -5.53 43.43 -23.02
N LEU A 76 -4.57 43.44 -22.07
CA LEU A 76 -3.16 43.94 -22.10
C LEU A 76 -3.05 45.48 -22.28
N THR A 77 -2.35 46.28 -21.44
CA THR A 77 -0.87 46.37 -21.35
C THR A 77 -0.36 47.27 -20.18
N ILE A 78 0.67 46.75 -19.49
CA ILE A 78 1.88 47.25 -18.78
C ILE A 78 2.24 48.77 -18.76
N LEU A 79 2.65 49.31 -17.58
CA LEU A 79 3.97 49.91 -17.27
C LEU A 79 4.05 50.56 -15.87
N GLY A 80 5.15 50.31 -15.14
CA GLY A 80 5.51 51.05 -13.91
C GLY A 80 6.68 50.46 -13.12
N HIS A 81 7.88 51.01 -13.31
CA HIS A 81 9.14 50.71 -12.61
C HIS A 81 9.11 51.03 -11.11
N GLY A 82 9.87 50.26 -10.31
CA GLY A 82 10.29 50.66 -8.96
C GLY A 82 11.12 49.58 -8.23
N ALA A 83 12.44 49.75 -8.24
CA ALA A 83 13.41 48.81 -7.68
C ALA A 83 13.59 48.93 -6.15
N ARG A 84 14.08 47.82 -5.56
CA ARG A 84 14.71 47.65 -4.22
C ARG A 84 13.78 47.48 -3.00
N ARG A 85 13.27 46.24 -2.84
CA ARG A 85 13.22 45.44 -1.59
C ARG A 85 12.67 44.05 -1.93
N ALA A 86 13.45 43.26 -2.66
CA ALA A 86 13.08 41.92 -3.12
C ALA A 86 13.99 40.89 -2.43
N SER A 87 13.50 40.30 -1.35
CA SER A 87 13.97 38.98 -0.86
C SER A 87 13.01 38.34 0.14
N LEU A 88 12.02 39.07 0.68
CA LEU A 88 10.99 38.50 1.57
C LEU A 88 9.55 38.57 1.00
N ALA A 89 9.27 39.46 0.04
CA ALA A 89 7.93 39.59 -0.56
C ALA A 89 7.65 38.57 -1.69
N GLU A 90 8.68 38.00 -2.30
CA GLU A 90 8.54 37.09 -3.46
C GLU A 90 8.16 35.66 -3.08
N TYR A 91 8.35 35.29 -1.80
CA TYR A 91 7.91 34.01 -1.26
C TYR A 91 6.43 34.03 -0.83
N SER A 92 5.89 35.21 -0.49
CA SER A 92 4.48 35.36 -0.11
C SER A 92 3.54 35.33 -1.32
N THR A 93 3.99 35.72 -2.51
CA THR A 93 3.19 35.70 -3.75
C THR A 93 3.21 34.35 -4.47
N THR A 94 4.14 33.45 -4.15
CA THR A 94 4.14 32.09 -4.71
C THR A 94 3.20 31.14 -3.94
N LEU A 95 2.95 31.38 -2.65
CA LEU A 95 1.94 30.65 -1.88
C LEU A 95 0.51 31.16 -2.13
N SER A 96 0.32 32.44 -2.49
CA SER A 96 -1.00 32.96 -2.90
C SER A 96 -1.41 32.56 -4.32
N ASN A 97 -0.50 31.94 -5.09
CA ASN A 97 -0.72 31.50 -6.47
C ASN A 97 -0.84 29.97 -6.59
N GLN A 98 -1.38 29.28 -5.57
CA GLN A 98 -2.06 28.01 -5.82
C GLN A 98 -3.49 28.31 -6.29
N PRO A 99 -3.79 28.31 -7.61
CA PRO A 99 -5.05 28.85 -8.13
C PRO A 99 -6.24 27.86 -8.03
N ALA A 100 -6.11 26.73 -7.33
CA ALA A 100 -7.08 25.64 -7.50
C ALA A 100 -8.11 25.49 -6.37
N TYR A 101 -7.79 25.82 -5.11
CA TYR A 101 -8.72 25.54 -3.99
C TYR A 101 -9.41 26.79 -3.43
N ALA A 102 -8.83 27.98 -3.57
CA ALA A 102 -9.34 29.20 -2.93
C ALA A 102 -10.50 29.88 -3.70
N SER A 103 -10.78 29.48 -4.94
CA SER A 103 -11.78 30.15 -5.79
C SER A 103 -12.71 29.19 -6.52
N LEU A 104 -12.95 27.99 -5.98
CA LEU A 104 -14.18 27.31 -6.34
C LEU A 104 -15.31 28.23 -5.89
N PRO A 105 -16.14 28.77 -6.80
CA PRO A 105 -17.29 29.55 -6.37
C PRO A 105 -18.00 28.71 -5.33
N SER A 106 -18.43 29.34 -4.24
CA SER A 106 -19.40 28.77 -3.33
C SER A 106 -20.69 28.56 -4.15
N ALA A 107 -20.68 27.56 -5.03
CA ALA A 107 -21.84 27.00 -5.66
C ALA A 107 -22.73 26.75 -4.46
N ARG A 108 -23.84 27.49 -4.41
CA ARG A 108 -24.80 27.42 -3.31
C ARG A 108 -25.18 25.97 -3.21
N TYR A 109 -24.50 25.27 -2.31
CA TYR A 109 -24.82 23.92 -1.93
C TYR A 109 -26.15 24.09 -1.23
N THR A 110 -27.21 23.83 -1.97
CA THR A 110 -28.58 23.86 -1.45
C THR A 110 -28.61 23.02 -0.19
N ASP A 111 -29.19 23.54 0.89
CA ASP A 111 -29.14 23.04 2.28
C ASP A 111 -29.66 21.60 2.51
N SER A 112 -29.91 20.83 1.45
CA SER A 112 -30.42 19.45 1.48
C SER A 112 -29.49 18.46 0.76
N ASN A 113 -28.18 18.52 1.02
CA ASN A 113 -27.26 17.51 0.52
C ASN A 113 -27.42 16.19 1.29
N VAL A 114 -28.18 15.26 0.72
CA VAL A 114 -28.32 13.88 1.23
C VAL A 114 -27.08 13.03 0.91
N LEU A 115 -26.24 13.45 -0.05
CA LEU A 115 -25.09 12.71 -0.56
C LEU A 115 -24.03 12.31 0.50
N PRO A 116 -23.64 13.17 1.47
CA PRO A 116 -22.70 12.80 2.53
C PRO A 116 -23.23 11.67 3.41
N PHE A 117 -24.52 11.71 3.74
CA PHE A 117 -25.17 10.69 4.55
C PHE A 117 -25.27 9.36 3.80
N VAL A 118 -25.57 9.40 2.50
CA VAL A 118 -25.57 8.22 1.63
C VAL A 118 -24.17 7.60 1.59
N TYR A 119 -23.14 8.42 1.37
CA TYR A 119 -21.76 7.96 1.38
C TYR A 119 -21.38 7.31 2.72
N ALA A 120 -21.61 8.00 3.83
CA ALA A 120 -21.29 7.51 5.16
C ALA A 120 -22.04 6.21 5.48
N SER A 121 -23.29 6.08 5.05
CA SER A 121 -24.09 4.86 5.22
C SER A 121 -23.55 3.69 4.41
N ILE A 122 -23.21 3.91 3.13
CA ILE A 122 -22.62 2.88 2.26
C ILE A 122 -21.25 2.45 2.82
N TYR A 123 -20.41 3.41 3.17
CA TYR A 123 -19.08 3.14 3.72
C TYR A 123 -19.17 2.41 5.07
N GLY A 124 -20.07 2.83 5.96
CA GLY A 124 -20.34 2.18 7.24
C GLY A 124 -20.84 0.74 7.08
N ALA A 125 -21.81 0.51 6.18
CA ALA A 125 -22.32 -0.82 5.87
C ALA A 125 -21.21 -1.72 5.29
N TYR A 126 -20.38 -1.18 4.39
CA TYR A 126 -19.24 -1.91 3.84
C TYR A 126 -18.21 -2.25 4.91
N ALA A 127 -17.93 -1.33 5.83
CA ALA A 127 -17.01 -1.56 6.94
C ALA A 127 -17.50 -2.68 7.88
N ILE A 128 -18.78 -2.69 8.21
CA ILE A 128 -19.41 -3.76 8.99
C ILE A 128 -19.28 -5.09 8.24
N LEU A 129 -19.56 -5.12 6.93
CA LEU A 129 -19.43 -6.32 6.11
C LEU A 129 -17.98 -6.86 6.11
N CYS A 130 -16.98 -5.97 6.01
CA CYS A 130 -15.57 -6.35 6.09
C CYS A 130 -15.21 -6.97 7.44
N LEU A 131 -15.69 -6.37 8.54
CA LEU A 131 -15.47 -6.88 9.89
C LEU A 131 -16.11 -8.26 10.07
N VAL A 132 -17.38 -8.41 9.69
CA VAL A 132 -18.10 -9.69 9.78
C VAL A 132 -17.40 -10.75 8.93
N TYR A 133 -16.97 -10.41 7.72
CA TYR A 133 -16.26 -11.34 6.84
C TYR A 133 -14.94 -11.84 7.45
N GLU A 134 -14.14 -10.95 8.03
CA GLU A 134 -12.89 -11.36 8.72
C GLU A 134 -13.16 -12.21 9.97
N LEU A 135 -14.20 -11.89 10.76
CA LEU A 135 -14.58 -12.69 11.91
C LEU A 135 -15.00 -14.12 11.51
N LEU A 136 -15.81 -14.26 10.45
CA LEU A 136 -16.21 -15.56 9.91
C LEU A 136 -15.00 -16.36 9.38
N LEU A 137 -14.02 -15.68 8.77
CA LEU A 137 -12.78 -16.31 8.34
C LEU A 137 -11.93 -16.82 9.50
N LEU A 138 -11.88 -16.08 10.62
CA LEU A 138 -11.19 -16.52 11.82
C LEU A 138 -11.84 -17.76 12.43
N GLU A 139 -13.17 -17.80 12.49
CA GLU A 139 -13.92 -18.95 13.02
C GLU A 139 -13.71 -20.21 12.17
N THR A 140 -13.82 -20.07 10.84
CA THR A 140 -13.62 -21.17 9.90
C THR A 140 -12.16 -21.63 9.84
N SER A 141 -11.19 -20.74 9.95
CA SER A 141 -9.77 -21.13 10.00
C SER A 141 -9.44 -21.90 11.28
N GLY A 142 -10.03 -21.51 12.42
CA GLY A 142 -9.85 -22.21 13.69
C GLY A 142 -10.44 -23.62 13.74
N SER A 143 -11.48 -23.91 12.96
CA SER A 143 -12.00 -25.28 12.81
C SER A 143 -11.13 -26.11 11.88
N VAL A 144 -10.67 -25.54 10.76
CA VAL A 144 -9.78 -26.21 9.80
C VAL A 144 -8.42 -26.53 10.40
N CYS A 145 -7.82 -25.63 11.18
CA CYS A 145 -6.55 -25.92 11.86
C CYS A 145 -6.69 -27.06 12.87
N ARG A 146 -7.77 -27.09 13.68
CA ARG A 146 -8.03 -28.21 14.60
C ARG A 146 -8.21 -29.53 13.86
N ALA A 147 -8.90 -29.53 12.71
CA ALA A 147 -9.00 -30.71 11.87
C ALA A 147 -7.63 -31.11 11.30
N LYS A 148 -6.83 -30.16 10.79
CA LYS A 148 -5.50 -30.43 10.22
C LYS A 148 -4.51 -30.93 11.27
N ASP A 149 -4.59 -30.47 12.52
CA ASP A 149 -3.77 -30.95 13.63
C ASP A 149 -4.18 -32.38 14.04
N GLN A 150 -5.48 -32.69 14.03
CA GLN A 150 -5.96 -34.08 14.22
C GLN A 150 -5.49 -35.00 13.08
N TRP A 151 -5.61 -34.55 11.82
CA TRP A 151 -5.18 -35.32 10.65
C TRP A 151 -3.67 -35.47 10.55
N SER A 152 -2.88 -34.44 10.84
CA SER A 152 -1.42 -34.52 10.86
C SER A 152 -0.90 -35.37 12.03
N SER A 153 -1.59 -35.37 13.17
CA SER A 153 -1.30 -36.31 14.27
C SER A 153 -1.62 -37.76 13.89
N ALA A 154 -2.63 -38.00 13.04
CA ALA A 154 -2.92 -39.33 12.49
C ALA A 154 -1.93 -39.72 11.38
N ALA A 155 -1.62 -38.79 10.48
CA ALA A 155 -0.68 -38.99 9.38
C ALA A 155 0.77 -39.14 9.88
N MET A 156 1.19 -38.48 10.97
CA MET A 156 2.50 -38.71 11.59
C MET A 156 2.60 -40.06 12.32
N ARG A 157 1.47 -40.66 12.72
CA ARG A 157 1.46 -42.07 13.17
C ARG A 157 1.61 -43.02 11.99
N PHE A 158 1.02 -42.69 10.84
CA PHE A 158 1.13 -43.47 9.61
C PHE A 158 2.47 -43.32 8.88
N GLY A 159 3.04 -42.11 8.81
CA GLY A 159 4.31 -41.82 8.14
C GLY A 159 5.52 -42.39 8.86
N ARG A 160 5.43 -42.55 10.20
CA ARG A 160 6.42 -43.32 10.98
C ARG A 160 6.50 -44.80 10.59
N LEU A 161 5.47 -45.33 9.91
CA LEU A 161 5.48 -46.69 9.39
C LEU A 161 6.08 -46.79 7.98
N LEU A 162 6.30 -45.67 7.28
CA LEU A 162 6.66 -45.64 5.85
C LEU A 162 8.06 -45.09 5.53
N GLY A 163 8.89 -44.73 6.52
CA GLY A 163 10.34 -44.56 6.32
C GLY A 163 10.82 -43.36 5.47
N ASP A 164 9.94 -42.44 5.07
CA ASP A 164 10.30 -41.27 4.24
C ASP A 164 10.66 -40.02 5.08
N GLU A 165 11.85 -40.00 5.69
CA GLU A 165 12.38 -38.83 6.40
C GLU A 165 12.99 -37.74 5.49
N ALA A 166 13.30 -38.07 4.22
CA ALA A 166 14.16 -37.22 3.39
C ALA A 166 13.45 -36.03 2.68
N GLN A 167 12.12 -36.01 2.57
CA GLN A 167 11.39 -34.95 1.83
C GLN A 167 10.70 -33.90 2.72
N ALA A 168 10.58 -34.13 4.04
CA ALA A 168 9.87 -33.22 4.94
C ALA A 168 10.63 -31.91 5.26
N THR A 169 11.93 -31.82 4.93
CA THR A 169 12.78 -30.68 5.31
C THR A 169 12.77 -29.51 4.33
N LYS A 170 12.27 -29.67 3.09
CA LYS A 170 12.26 -28.59 2.07
C LYS A 170 11.04 -27.66 2.12
N THR A 171 9.97 -28.00 2.83
CA THR A 171 8.72 -27.22 2.86
C THR A 171 8.65 -26.15 3.96
N VAL A 172 9.66 -26.06 4.84
CA VAL A 172 9.64 -25.18 6.03
C VAL A 172 10.16 -23.75 5.75
N SER A 173 10.86 -23.50 4.63
CA SER A 173 11.62 -22.25 4.46
C SER A 173 10.84 -21.00 4.02
N ASN A 174 9.56 -21.12 3.66
CA ASN A 174 8.74 -19.96 3.23
C ASN A 174 7.69 -19.56 4.26
N ARG A 175 8.01 -19.68 5.56
CA ARG A 175 7.13 -19.16 6.60
C ARG A 175 7.10 -17.63 6.50
N ARG A 176 5.96 -17.12 6.04
CA ARG A 176 5.64 -15.70 5.97
C ARG A 176 5.97 -15.00 7.29
N ASN A 177 6.75 -13.93 7.22
CA ASN A 177 7.17 -13.19 8.41
C ASN A 177 6.11 -12.14 8.79
N SER A 178 5.28 -12.49 9.78
CA SER A 178 4.17 -11.65 10.27
C SER A 178 4.61 -10.28 10.75
N GLN A 179 5.83 -10.16 11.28
CA GLN A 179 6.37 -8.91 11.82
C GLN A 179 6.39 -7.81 10.76
N TRP A 180 6.90 -8.11 9.56
CA TRP A 180 6.93 -7.15 8.46
C TRP A 180 5.55 -6.73 8.01
N ASP A 181 4.59 -7.66 8.02
CA ASP A 181 3.23 -7.33 7.62
C ASP A 181 2.54 -6.44 8.66
N VAL A 182 2.74 -6.68 9.95
CA VAL A 182 2.25 -5.79 11.01
C VAL A 182 2.85 -4.39 10.86
N ILE A 183 4.16 -4.27 10.59
CA ILE A 183 4.80 -2.98 10.31
C ILE A 183 4.15 -2.30 9.11
N LYS A 184 3.97 -3.00 7.98
CA LYS A 184 3.29 -2.43 6.81
C LYS A 184 1.86 -1.98 7.12
N PHE A 185 1.11 -2.76 7.91
CA PHE A 185 -0.25 -2.40 8.30
C PHE A 185 -0.27 -1.10 9.11
N VAL A 186 0.62 -0.97 10.11
CA VAL A 186 0.74 0.25 10.92
C VAL A 186 1.21 1.44 10.08
N MET A 187 2.14 1.23 9.14
CA MET A 187 2.54 2.29 8.21
C MET A 187 1.38 2.72 7.30
N MET A 188 0.54 1.77 6.84
CA MET A 188 -0.66 2.08 6.07
C MET A 188 -1.68 2.87 6.90
N PHE A 189 -1.78 2.58 8.20
CA PHE A 189 -2.55 3.40 9.13
C PHE A 189 -2.04 4.84 9.19
N PHE A 190 -0.73 5.05 9.30
CA PHE A 190 -0.17 6.40 9.31
C PHE A 190 -0.29 7.14 7.97
N VAL A 191 -0.24 6.43 6.84
CA VAL A 191 -0.56 7.00 5.52
C VAL A 191 -2.03 7.43 5.47
N MET A 192 -2.94 6.57 5.92
CA MET A 192 -4.37 6.91 5.99
C MET A 192 -4.63 8.12 6.89
N LEU A 193 -3.97 8.15 8.06
CA LEU A 193 -4.07 9.24 9.03
C LEU A 193 -3.57 10.56 8.44
N LEU A 194 -2.45 10.52 7.72
CA LEU A 194 -1.89 11.66 7.00
C LEU A 194 -2.90 12.24 6.00
N HIS A 195 -3.46 11.38 5.16
CA HIS A 195 -4.39 11.78 4.12
C HIS A 195 -5.72 12.28 4.67
N LEU A 196 -6.31 11.59 5.65
CA LEU A 196 -7.53 12.05 6.32
C LEU A 196 -7.31 13.31 7.17
N GLY A 197 -6.12 13.47 7.75
CA GLY A 197 -5.77 14.66 8.53
C GLY A 197 -5.60 15.89 7.63
N ARG A 198 -4.98 15.72 6.46
CA ARG A 198 -4.65 16.81 5.53
C ARG A 198 -5.78 17.13 4.56
N GLU A 199 -6.21 16.14 3.80
CA GLU A 199 -7.26 16.26 2.77
C GLU A 199 -8.66 16.11 3.39
N GLY A 200 -8.71 15.99 4.73
CA GLY A 200 -9.91 15.75 5.49
C GLY A 200 -11.03 16.71 5.16
N PHE A 201 -12.23 16.18 5.32
CA PHE A 201 -13.55 16.78 5.12
C PHE A 201 -13.82 18.12 5.87
N LEU A 202 -12.82 18.77 6.46
CA LEU A 202 -12.96 20.04 7.20
C LEU A 202 -12.20 21.16 6.51
N GLN A 203 -12.95 22.00 5.78
CA GLN A 203 -12.51 23.34 5.38
C GLN A 203 -12.87 24.29 6.51
N GLY A 204 -11.92 25.01 7.11
CA GLY A 204 -12.29 26.20 7.90
C GLY A 204 -11.32 26.72 8.95
N TYR A 205 -10.85 25.91 9.91
CA TYR A 205 -10.37 26.50 11.18
C TYR A 205 -9.26 25.77 11.93
N LEU A 206 -8.72 24.66 11.40
CA LEU A 206 -7.75 23.82 12.12
C LEU A 206 -6.42 23.64 11.38
N SER A 207 -5.92 24.67 10.67
CA SER A 207 -4.61 24.63 10.00
C SER A 207 -3.53 24.05 10.92
N ASP A 208 -3.53 24.48 12.17
CA ASP A 208 -2.49 24.13 13.13
C ASP A 208 -2.60 22.66 13.58
N MET A 209 -3.81 22.08 13.66
CA MET A 209 -3.97 20.67 14.05
C MET A 209 -3.83 19.71 12.85
N GLN A 210 -4.20 20.15 11.65
CA GLN A 210 -3.95 19.43 10.40
C GLN A 210 -2.46 19.26 10.16
N GLU A 211 -1.70 20.31 10.41
CA GLU A 211 -0.25 20.25 10.38
C GLU A 211 0.27 19.20 11.38
N VAL A 212 -0.27 19.04 12.59
CA VAL A 212 0.23 18.04 13.58
C VAL A 212 0.30 16.63 13.01
N PHE A 213 -0.78 16.11 12.43
CA PHE A 213 -0.74 14.75 11.86
C PHE A 213 0.26 14.65 10.74
N TYR A 214 0.33 15.70 9.93
CA TYR A 214 1.31 15.84 8.89
C TYR A 214 2.76 15.72 9.43
N LEU A 215 3.08 16.46 10.51
CA LEU A 215 4.40 16.42 11.17
C LEU A 215 4.73 15.03 11.71
N VAL A 216 3.73 14.39 12.29
CA VAL A 216 3.91 13.14 13.02
C VAL A 216 4.17 12.01 12.04
N THR A 217 3.48 11.95 10.89
CA THR A 217 3.49 10.73 10.08
C THR A 217 4.37 10.79 8.83
N ALA A 218 4.45 11.95 8.17
CA ALA A 218 5.16 12.08 6.89
C ALA A 218 6.66 11.70 6.96
N PRO A 219 7.40 12.05 8.03
CA PRO A 219 8.83 11.77 8.13
C PRO A 219 9.25 10.30 8.08
N PHE A 220 8.33 9.37 8.39
CA PHE A 220 8.67 7.95 8.51
C PHE A 220 7.79 7.02 7.68
N ALA A 221 6.52 7.35 7.41
CA ALA A 221 5.59 6.37 6.82
C ALA A 221 5.99 5.94 5.40
N MET A 222 6.22 6.91 4.49
CA MET A 222 6.65 6.62 3.11
C MET A 222 8.11 6.13 3.01
N PRO A 223 9.09 6.67 3.78
CA PRO A 223 10.40 6.06 3.92
C PRO A 223 10.32 4.59 4.31
N CYS A 224 9.50 4.25 5.32
CA CYS A 224 9.37 2.88 5.80
C CYS A 224 8.79 1.95 4.74
N PHE A 225 7.76 2.37 4.01
CA PHE A 225 7.22 1.58 2.88
C PHE A 225 8.28 1.33 1.81
N THR A 226 9.04 2.36 1.47
CA THR A 226 10.07 2.29 0.43
C THR A 226 11.23 1.41 0.86
N PHE A 227 11.67 1.53 2.11
CA PHE A 227 12.65 0.67 2.74
C PHE A 227 12.22 -0.80 2.73
N ILE A 228 10.99 -1.11 3.18
CA ILE A 228 10.45 -2.48 3.18
C ILE A 228 10.41 -3.05 1.75
N SER A 229 10.04 -2.24 0.76
CA SER A 229 10.07 -2.67 -0.64
C SER A 229 11.48 -2.96 -1.16
N GLY A 230 12.50 -2.25 -0.64
CA GLY A 230 13.90 -2.55 -0.85
C GLY A 230 14.32 -3.87 -0.22
N VAL A 231 13.91 -4.14 1.03
CA VAL A 231 14.19 -5.40 1.74
C VAL A 231 13.69 -6.59 0.93
N PHE A 232 12.45 -6.54 0.42
CA PHE A 232 11.87 -7.59 -0.43
C PHE A 232 12.16 -7.38 -1.93
N GLY A 233 13.02 -6.41 -2.25
CA GLY A 233 13.38 -5.94 -3.58
C GLY A 233 14.34 -6.84 -4.35
N GLY A 234 15.13 -7.65 -3.63
CA GLY A 234 16.30 -8.32 -4.18
C GLY A 234 16.07 -9.48 -5.16
N ASN A 235 14.83 -9.97 -5.31
CA ASN A 235 14.55 -11.02 -6.29
C ASN A 235 14.35 -10.42 -7.69
N THR A 236 15.21 -10.81 -8.64
CA THR A 236 15.16 -10.39 -10.06
C THR A 236 14.91 -11.54 -11.02
N GLU A 237 14.35 -12.65 -10.53
CA GLU A 237 13.88 -13.70 -11.41
C GLU A 237 12.89 -13.12 -12.44
N PRO A 238 13.03 -13.42 -13.75
CA PRO A 238 12.20 -12.82 -14.79
C PRO A 238 10.69 -12.96 -14.54
N ALA A 239 10.25 -14.11 -14.02
CA ALA A 239 8.85 -14.33 -13.66
C ALA A 239 8.38 -13.38 -12.55
N THR A 240 9.20 -13.18 -11.52
CA THR A 240 8.91 -12.25 -10.41
C THR A 240 8.89 -10.80 -10.91
N MET A 241 9.85 -10.41 -11.75
CA MET A 241 9.92 -9.07 -12.33
C MET A 241 8.73 -8.79 -13.24
N LYS A 242 8.33 -9.75 -14.07
CA LYS A 242 7.13 -9.65 -14.91
C LYS A 242 5.88 -9.45 -14.06
N THR A 243 5.67 -10.29 -13.04
CA THR A 243 4.52 -10.18 -12.15
C THR A 243 4.50 -8.83 -11.43
N MET A 244 5.66 -8.37 -10.94
CA MET A 244 5.79 -7.07 -10.29
C MET A 244 5.41 -5.94 -11.25
N LEU A 245 5.95 -5.91 -12.47
CA LEU A 245 5.63 -4.88 -13.48
C LEU A 245 4.14 -4.88 -13.84
N CYS A 246 3.56 -6.06 -14.08
CA CYS A 246 2.13 -6.19 -14.37
C CYS A 246 1.28 -5.70 -13.20
N CYS A 247 1.65 -6.04 -11.97
CA CYS A 247 0.93 -5.57 -10.79
C CYS A 247 1.08 -4.06 -10.60
N THR A 248 2.29 -3.50 -10.62
CA THR A 248 2.46 -2.07 -10.34
C THR A 248 1.91 -1.19 -11.45
N LEU A 249 2.28 -1.45 -12.71
CA LEU A 249 1.85 -0.61 -13.85
C LEU A 249 0.40 -0.89 -14.21
N GLY A 250 -0.04 -2.15 -14.19
CA GLY A 250 -1.43 -2.51 -14.47
C GLY A 250 -2.37 -1.92 -13.42
N THR A 251 -2.01 -1.99 -12.14
CA THR A 251 -2.81 -1.37 -11.09
C THR A 251 -2.81 0.15 -11.17
N TRP A 252 -1.67 0.77 -11.50
CA TRP A 252 -1.65 2.22 -11.73
C TRP A 252 -2.62 2.63 -12.84
N MET A 253 -2.60 1.94 -13.98
CA MET A 253 -3.53 2.20 -15.09
C MET A 253 -5.00 1.99 -14.71
N LEU A 254 -5.33 0.86 -14.05
CA LEU A 254 -6.70 0.55 -13.66
C LEU A 254 -7.21 1.46 -12.54
N ALA A 255 -6.35 1.86 -11.60
CA ALA A 255 -6.68 2.82 -10.55
C ALA A 255 -6.98 4.20 -11.14
N LYS A 256 -6.20 4.66 -12.12
CA LYS A 256 -6.49 5.89 -12.88
C LYS A 256 -7.82 5.82 -13.60
N LEU A 257 -8.14 4.67 -14.21
CA LEU A 257 -9.44 4.45 -14.84
C LEU A 257 -10.58 4.50 -13.80
N MET A 258 -10.42 3.86 -12.64
CA MET A 258 -11.40 3.93 -11.55
C MET A 258 -11.58 5.36 -11.04
N LEU A 259 -10.49 6.10 -10.86
CA LEU A 259 -10.53 7.50 -10.46
C LEU A 259 -11.29 8.34 -11.49
N ALA A 260 -11.00 8.16 -12.78
CA ALA A 260 -11.72 8.83 -13.86
C ALA A 260 -13.22 8.51 -13.83
N LEU A 261 -13.60 7.26 -13.59
CA LEU A 261 -15.00 6.86 -13.44
C LEU A 261 -15.67 7.52 -12.23
N VAL A 262 -15.01 7.54 -11.07
CA VAL A 262 -15.52 8.24 -9.87
C VAL A 262 -15.74 9.72 -10.19
N LEU A 263 -14.78 10.38 -10.83
CA LEU A 263 -14.88 11.78 -11.19
C LEU A 263 -15.95 12.04 -12.23
N LEU A 264 -16.20 11.11 -13.18
CA LEU A 264 -17.29 11.19 -14.15
C LEU A 264 -18.67 10.96 -13.52
N CYS A 265 -18.79 10.10 -12.50
CA CYS A 265 -20.06 9.76 -11.86
C CYS A 265 -20.47 10.66 -10.68
N THR A 266 -19.57 11.53 -10.19
CA THR A 266 -19.84 12.37 -9.00
C THR A 266 -19.94 13.86 -9.32
N PRO A 267 -20.58 14.71 -8.50
CA PRO A 267 -20.66 16.16 -8.77
C PRO A 267 -19.29 16.87 -8.86
N GLY A 268 -19.28 18.06 -9.47
CA GLY A 268 -18.10 18.94 -9.56
C GLY A 268 -17.38 18.94 -10.91
N PRO A 269 -16.26 19.67 -11.03
CA PRO A 269 -15.52 19.83 -12.28
C PRO A 269 -15.06 18.49 -12.87
N LYS A 270 -15.22 18.33 -14.18
CA LYS A 270 -14.87 17.12 -14.94
C LYS A 270 -13.58 17.30 -15.75
N ASP A 271 -12.72 18.22 -15.32
CA ASP A 271 -11.50 18.56 -16.06
C ASP A 271 -10.56 17.35 -16.11
N LEU A 272 -10.40 16.76 -17.30
CA LEU A 272 -9.57 15.59 -17.53
C LEU A 272 -8.10 15.87 -17.21
N ASN A 273 -7.63 17.11 -17.38
CA ASN A 273 -6.26 17.50 -17.03
C ASN A 273 -6.04 17.38 -15.52
N HIS A 274 -7.02 17.81 -14.74
CA HIS A 274 -7.02 17.64 -13.29
C HIS A 274 -7.00 16.16 -12.88
N ILE A 275 -7.74 15.29 -13.59
CA ILE A 275 -7.70 13.82 -13.36
C ILE A 275 -6.30 13.24 -13.59
N LEU A 276 -5.65 13.67 -14.67
CA LEU A 276 -4.32 13.20 -15.03
C LEU A 276 -3.27 13.72 -14.05
N GLU A 277 -3.32 14.99 -13.67
CA GLU A 277 -2.36 15.62 -12.75
C GLU A 277 -2.56 15.20 -11.29
N GLU A 278 -3.79 15.22 -10.76
CA GLU A 278 -4.06 14.82 -9.36
C GLU A 278 -3.72 13.36 -9.12
N GLY A 279 -4.09 12.47 -10.04
CA GLY A 279 -3.81 11.05 -9.86
C GLY A 279 -2.32 10.71 -9.89
N ASP A 280 -1.47 11.57 -10.46
CA ASP A 280 -0.02 11.33 -10.54
C ASP A 280 0.66 11.63 -9.20
N TRP A 281 0.17 12.63 -8.47
CA TRP A 281 0.64 12.91 -7.11
C TRP A 281 0.25 11.79 -6.14
N VAL A 282 -0.92 11.18 -6.34
CA VAL A 282 -1.46 10.19 -5.40
C VAL A 282 -0.84 8.80 -5.58
N LEU A 283 -0.75 8.32 -6.83
CA LEU A 283 -0.31 6.97 -7.15
C LEU A 283 1.19 6.86 -7.46
N TRP A 284 1.96 7.89 -7.08
CA TRP A 284 3.39 8.03 -7.38
C TRP A 284 4.20 6.79 -7.02
N TYR A 285 3.89 6.15 -5.89
CA TYR A 285 4.63 5.01 -5.38
C TYR A 285 4.56 3.80 -6.31
N LEU A 286 3.42 3.58 -6.98
CA LEU A 286 3.26 2.50 -7.98
C LEU A 286 4.16 2.70 -9.20
N MET A 287 4.45 3.94 -9.56
CA MET A 287 5.37 4.27 -10.66
C MET A 287 6.84 4.20 -10.24
N CYS A 288 7.13 4.51 -8.98
CA CYS A 288 8.49 4.48 -8.46
C CYS A 288 9.01 3.05 -8.22
N LEU A 289 8.15 2.15 -7.73
CA LEU A 289 8.51 0.74 -7.52
C LEU A 289 9.16 0.05 -8.74
N PRO A 290 8.57 0.08 -9.96
CA PRO A 290 9.18 -0.54 -11.12
C PRO A 290 10.49 0.15 -11.50
N VAL A 291 10.61 1.47 -11.33
CA VAL A 291 11.87 2.20 -11.59
C VAL A 291 12.97 1.73 -10.65
N TRP A 292 12.71 1.68 -9.34
CA TRP A 292 13.71 1.19 -8.37
C TRP A 292 14.05 -0.29 -8.58
N ARG A 293 13.06 -1.13 -8.91
CA ARG A 293 13.27 -2.55 -9.22
C ARG A 293 14.10 -2.75 -10.48
N LEU A 294 13.94 -1.91 -11.50
CA LEU A 294 14.67 -2.03 -12.78
C LEU A 294 16.06 -1.36 -12.75
N LEU A 295 16.25 -0.33 -11.92
CA LEU A 295 17.50 0.44 -11.91
C LEU A 295 18.35 0.14 -10.66
N VAL A 296 17.77 0.24 -9.47
CA VAL A 296 18.51 0.11 -8.21
C VAL A 296 18.82 -1.35 -7.89
N THR A 297 17.87 -2.27 -8.09
CA THR A 297 18.09 -3.69 -7.74
C THR A 297 19.20 -4.34 -8.57
N PRO A 298 19.25 -4.20 -9.91
CA PRO A 298 20.32 -4.80 -10.71
C PRO A 298 21.70 -4.25 -10.35
N LEU A 299 21.80 -2.97 -10.00
CA LEU A 299 23.06 -2.37 -9.53
C LEU A 299 23.62 -3.10 -8.29
N PHE A 300 22.76 -3.42 -7.31
CA PHE A 300 23.18 -4.18 -6.12
C PHE A 300 23.53 -5.64 -6.45
N LEU A 301 22.84 -6.26 -7.40
CA LEU A 301 23.11 -7.63 -7.81
C LEU A 301 24.45 -7.76 -8.54
N VAL A 302 24.68 -6.89 -9.53
CA VAL A 302 25.95 -6.84 -10.26
C VAL A 302 27.10 -6.56 -9.30
N SER A 303 26.93 -5.59 -8.39
CA SER A 303 27.91 -5.30 -7.34
C SER A 303 28.24 -6.54 -6.51
N ARG A 304 27.23 -7.30 -6.07
CA ARG A 304 27.42 -8.53 -5.28
C ARG A 304 28.12 -9.63 -6.08
N GLN A 305 27.80 -9.80 -7.36
CA GLN A 305 28.46 -10.76 -8.25
C GLN A 305 29.97 -10.46 -8.40
N HIS A 306 30.35 -9.19 -8.35
CA HIS A 306 31.74 -8.75 -8.43
C HIS A 306 32.42 -8.56 -7.05
N GLY A 307 31.79 -9.01 -5.95
CA GLY A 307 32.36 -8.88 -4.60
C GLY A 307 32.46 -7.44 -4.08
N VAL A 308 31.76 -6.50 -4.72
CA VAL A 308 31.71 -5.10 -4.28
C VAL A 308 30.84 -4.97 -3.02
N PRO A 309 31.33 -4.33 -1.94
CA PRO A 309 30.54 -4.12 -0.73
C PRO A 309 29.23 -3.35 -1.02
N PRO A 310 28.09 -3.70 -0.41
CA PRO A 310 26.79 -3.07 -0.69
C PRO A 310 26.73 -1.57 -0.34
N ALA A 311 27.65 -1.09 0.50
CA ALA A 311 27.80 0.34 0.79
C ALA A 311 28.17 1.17 -0.46
N VAL A 312 28.89 0.58 -1.42
CA VAL A 312 29.30 1.25 -2.66
C VAL A 312 28.09 1.56 -3.57
N PRO A 313 27.26 0.59 -4.00
CA PRO A 313 26.08 0.90 -4.80
C PRO A 313 25.05 1.74 -4.04
N PHE A 314 24.94 1.60 -2.70
CA PHE A 314 24.13 2.51 -1.89
C PHE A 314 24.61 3.97 -2.01
N THR A 315 25.92 4.20 -1.82
CA THR A 315 26.51 5.54 -1.92
C THR A 315 26.34 6.11 -3.34
N ALA A 316 26.48 5.27 -4.36
CA ALA A 316 26.26 5.66 -5.75
C ALA A 316 24.80 6.10 -6.01
N VAL A 317 23.82 5.35 -5.50
CA VAL A 317 22.40 5.73 -5.60
C VAL A 317 22.14 7.04 -4.85
N PHE A 318 22.64 7.18 -3.63
CA PHE A 318 22.49 8.40 -2.84
C PHE A 318 23.07 9.62 -3.57
N ALA A 319 24.29 9.50 -4.10
CA ALA A 319 24.95 10.56 -4.85
C ALA A 319 24.21 10.89 -6.16
N ALA A 320 23.77 9.89 -6.92
CA ALA A 320 22.98 10.10 -8.13
C ALA A 320 21.67 10.83 -7.83
N CYS A 321 20.97 10.43 -6.76
CA CYS A 321 19.75 11.09 -6.32
C CYS A 321 20.00 12.52 -5.83
N TYR A 322 21.13 12.79 -5.17
CA TYR A 322 21.52 14.15 -4.83
C TYR A 322 21.77 15.01 -6.07
N VAL A 323 22.54 14.50 -7.06
CA VAL A 323 22.81 15.21 -8.31
C VAL A 323 21.53 15.46 -9.11
N LEU A 324 20.65 14.47 -9.23
CA LEU A 324 19.35 14.64 -9.90
C LEU A 324 18.45 15.64 -9.16
N ARG A 325 18.58 15.76 -7.84
CA ARG A 325 17.84 16.75 -7.04
C ARG A 325 18.33 18.17 -7.23
N CYS A 326 19.63 18.37 -7.11
CA CYS A 326 20.20 19.70 -7.02
C CYS A 326 20.75 20.23 -8.36
N GLY A 327 21.04 19.34 -9.31
CA GLY A 327 21.73 19.65 -10.57
C GLY A 327 20.92 19.44 -11.85
N ALA A 328 19.76 18.78 -11.80
CA ALA A 328 18.96 18.55 -13.01
C ALA A 328 18.22 19.82 -13.47
N VAL A 329 18.26 20.09 -14.78
CA VAL A 329 17.54 21.21 -15.42
C VAL A 329 16.70 20.66 -16.59
N PRO A 330 15.36 20.62 -16.48
CA PRO A 330 14.56 20.97 -15.30
C PRO A 330 14.67 19.91 -14.18
N PRO A 331 14.41 20.30 -12.91
CA PRO A 331 14.33 19.32 -11.84
C PRO A 331 13.15 18.36 -12.09
N PRO A 332 13.29 17.06 -11.75
CA PRO A 332 12.19 16.10 -11.71
C PRO A 332 10.91 16.68 -11.12
N ARG A 333 9.79 16.54 -11.84
CA ARG A 333 8.46 16.99 -11.41
C ARG A 333 7.53 15.79 -11.20
N GLY A 334 6.42 16.02 -10.50
CA GLY A 334 5.44 14.98 -10.19
C GLY A 334 6.08 13.78 -9.49
N TRP A 335 5.63 12.57 -9.83
CA TRP A 335 6.10 11.32 -9.23
C TRP A 335 7.60 11.05 -9.40
N MET A 336 8.26 11.61 -10.43
CA MET A 336 9.72 11.44 -10.59
C MET A 336 10.50 12.10 -9.46
N ARG A 337 9.95 13.19 -8.90
CA ARG A 337 10.49 13.88 -7.75
C ARG A 337 10.56 12.95 -6.54
N ASP A 338 9.43 12.30 -6.23
CA ASP A 338 9.30 11.31 -5.16
C ASP A 338 10.19 10.09 -5.43
N CYS A 339 10.25 9.63 -6.69
CA CYS A 339 11.11 8.53 -7.12
C CYS A 339 12.58 8.74 -6.74
N VAL A 340 13.12 9.92 -7.09
CA VAL A 340 14.52 10.26 -6.83
C VAL A 340 14.78 10.42 -5.33
N PHE A 341 13.84 11.01 -4.60
CA PHE A 341 14.01 11.24 -3.17
C PHE A 341 13.96 9.97 -2.32
N PHE A 342 13.03 9.06 -2.62
CA PHE A 342 12.85 7.86 -1.82
C PHE A 342 13.75 6.68 -2.25
N ALA A 343 14.39 6.76 -3.43
CA ALA A 343 15.33 5.73 -3.91
C ALA A 343 16.45 5.35 -2.92
N PRO A 344 17.06 6.28 -2.14
CA PRO A 344 18.03 5.90 -1.11
C PRO A 344 17.46 4.99 -0.02
N PHE A 345 16.21 5.20 0.42
CA PHE A 345 15.57 4.30 1.40
C PHE A 345 15.32 2.91 0.80
N TYR A 346 14.96 2.85 -0.49
CA TYR A 346 14.84 1.58 -1.20
C TYR A 346 16.20 0.86 -1.27
N ALA A 347 17.26 1.59 -1.64
CA ALA A 347 18.63 1.08 -1.69
C ALA A 347 19.12 0.60 -0.31
N GLN A 348 18.75 1.29 0.77
CA GLN A 348 19.06 0.89 2.13
C GLN A 348 18.48 -0.48 2.47
N GLY A 349 17.25 -0.78 2.03
CA GLY A 349 16.64 -2.09 2.19
C GLY A 349 17.47 -3.23 1.57
N LEU A 350 18.22 -2.94 0.49
CA LEU A 350 19.08 -3.90 -0.20
C LEU A 350 20.47 -4.08 0.44
N LEU A 351 20.84 -3.28 1.45
CA LEU A 351 22.14 -3.37 2.13
C LEU A 351 22.35 -4.72 2.82
N LEU A 352 21.27 -5.32 3.34
CA LEU A 352 21.30 -6.60 4.04
C LEU A 352 20.28 -7.58 3.45
N PRO A 353 20.53 -8.90 3.51
CA PRO A 353 19.51 -9.89 3.18
C PRO A 353 18.26 -9.78 4.09
N PRO A 354 17.06 -10.15 3.60
CA PRO A 354 15.83 -10.10 4.38
C PRO A 354 15.89 -10.81 5.73
N ALA A 355 16.62 -11.93 5.80
CA ALA A 355 16.81 -12.70 7.02
C ALA A 355 17.58 -11.91 8.09
N ARG A 356 18.60 -11.13 7.69
CA ARG A 356 19.35 -10.28 8.62
C ARG A 356 18.52 -9.10 9.11
N TRP A 357 17.76 -8.45 8.23
CA TRP A 357 16.82 -7.42 8.64
C TRP A 357 15.77 -7.95 9.61
N SER A 358 15.25 -9.15 9.35
CA SER A 358 14.30 -9.82 10.25
C SER A 358 14.91 -10.11 11.63
N ALA A 359 16.19 -10.51 11.67
CA ALA A 359 16.90 -10.71 12.94
C ALA A 359 17.08 -9.38 13.71
N LEU A 360 17.41 -8.29 13.02
CA LEU A 360 17.49 -6.95 13.64
C LEU A 360 16.13 -6.48 14.16
N LEU A 361 15.04 -6.71 13.42
CA LEU A 361 13.70 -6.41 13.91
C LEU A 361 13.27 -7.27 15.09
N ALA A 362 13.87 -8.44 15.31
CA ALA A 362 13.59 -9.29 16.46
C ALA A 362 14.42 -8.93 17.71
N ASP A 363 15.39 -8.02 17.60
CA ASP A 363 16.29 -7.66 18.70
C ASP A 363 15.60 -6.73 19.72
N SER A 364 15.41 -7.23 20.94
CA SER A 364 14.86 -6.49 22.09
C SER A 364 15.63 -5.20 22.44
N ARG A 365 16.94 -5.13 22.18
CA ARG A 365 17.75 -3.92 22.44
C ARG A 365 17.37 -2.82 21.46
N LEU A 366 17.16 -3.19 20.19
CA LEU A 366 16.71 -2.27 19.16
C LEU A 366 15.25 -1.85 19.37
N HIS A 367 14.41 -2.73 19.93
CA HIS A 367 13.07 -2.35 20.41
C HIS A 367 13.14 -1.23 21.45
N ALA A 368 13.90 -1.44 22.53
CA ALA A 368 14.03 -0.44 23.59
C ALA A 368 14.63 0.88 23.07
N LEU A 369 15.64 0.80 22.19
CA LEU A 369 16.24 1.96 21.54
C LEU A 369 15.22 2.70 20.65
N GLY A 370 14.42 1.97 19.87
CA GLY A 370 13.38 2.54 19.04
C GLY A 370 12.34 3.30 19.86
N VAL A 371 11.82 2.69 20.94
CA VAL A 371 10.87 3.34 21.85
C VAL A 371 11.48 4.59 22.49
N ALA A 372 12.71 4.48 23.01
CA ALA A 372 13.40 5.61 23.63
C ALA A 372 13.65 6.75 22.64
N PHE A 373 14.05 6.44 21.41
CA PHE A 373 14.29 7.43 20.36
C PHE A 373 13.00 8.13 19.94
N VAL A 374 11.92 7.39 19.69
CA VAL A 374 10.61 7.97 19.34
C VAL A 374 10.10 8.88 20.46
N ALA A 375 10.20 8.42 21.72
CA ALA A 375 9.81 9.23 22.88
C ALA A 375 10.66 10.51 22.99
N ALA A 376 11.98 10.40 22.86
CA ALA A 376 12.90 11.54 22.91
C ALA A 376 12.66 12.53 21.75
N TRP A 377 12.39 12.02 20.55
CA TRP A 377 12.07 12.81 19.37
C TRP A 377 10.84 13.69 19.62
N TYR A 378 9.70 13.09 20.00
CA TYR A 378 8.47 13.83 20.23
C TYR A 378 8.51 14.70 21.49
N ALA A 379 9.15 14.25 22.57
CA ALA A 379 9.37 15.08 23.75
C ALA A 379 10.23 16.31 23.44
N GLY A 380 11.28 16.14 22.62
CA GLY A 380 12.10 17.23 22.14
C GLY A 380 11.33 18.21 21.27
N LEU A 381 10.50 17.71 20.34
CA LEU A 381 9.67 18.56 19.49
C LEU A 381 8.61 19.32 20.30
N ALA A 382 8.05 18.72 21.34
CA ALA A 382 7.12 19.39 22.24
C ALA A 382 7.83 20.45 23.10
N GLY A 383 9.00 20.12 23.66
CA GLY A 383 9.67 20.92 24.68
C GLY A 383 10.71 21.95 24.18
N SER A 384 11.17 21.87 22.93
CA SER A 384 12.29 22.70 22.44
C SER A 384 12.02 23.36 21.09
N GLU A 385 11.85 24.68 21.09
CA GLU A 385 11.77 25.48 19.87
C GLU A 385 13.05 25.42 19.03
N ARG A 386 14.21 25.32 19.68
CA ARG A 386 15.48 25.14 18.98
C ARG A 386 15.54 23.82 18.21
N LEU A 387 14.99 22.73 18.79
CA LEU A 387 14.92 21.46 18.08
C LEU A 387 13.94 21.54 16.91
N ARG A 388 12.77 22.16 17.11
CA ARG A 388 11.80 22.41 16.03
C ARG A 388 12.42 23.17 14.87
N THR A 389 13.15 24.25 15.15
CA THR A 389 13.76 25.10 14.13
C THR A 389 14.97 24.47 13.43
N TRP A 390 15.75 23.63 14.11
CA TRP A 390 16.89 22.92 13.50
C TRP A 390 16.47 21.68 12.71
N ASN A 391 15.35 21.07 13.09
CA ASN A 391 14.88 19.80 12.53
C ASN A 391 13.88 20.04 11.40
N ASP A 392 14.40 20.34 10.22
CA ASP A 392 13.57 20.58 9.03
C ASP A 392 12.68 19.39 8.64
N VAL A 393 13.00 18.18 9.12
CA VAL A 393 12.19 16.96 8.92
C VAL A 393 10.94 16.97 9.78
N ALA A 394 10.97 17.63 10.93
CA ALA A 394 9.81 17.71 11.82
C ALA A 394 8.75 18.70 11.37
N CYS A 395 9.07 19.60 10.42
CA CYS A 395 8.15 20.57 9.82
C CYS A 395 7.31 21.37 10.83
N ALA A 396 7.84 21.68 12.01
CA ALA A 396 7.00 22.01 13.17
C ALA A 396 6.04 23.20 12.98
N LEU A 397 4.88 23.12 13.65
CA LEU A 397 3.75 24.06 13.53
C LEU A 397 4.17 25.52 13.50
N GLY A 398 3.63 26.27 12.54
CA GLY A 398 3.77 27.73 12.47
C GLY A 398 5.15 28.24 12.03
N ILE A 399 6.06 27.36 11.57
CA ILE A 399 7.35 27.76 11.00
C ILE A 399 7.30 27.52 9.48
N PRO A 400 7.71 28.48 8.62
CA PRO A 400 7.71 28.34 7.16
C PRO A 400 8.72 27.31 6.60
N GLN A 401 9.13 26.34 7.42
CA GLN A 401 10.12 25.33 7.13
C GLN A 401 9.64 24.28 6.14
N CYS A 402 8.34 24.12 5.90
CA CYS A 402 7.82 23.11 4.98
C CYS A 402 6.77 23.70 4.04
N PRO A 403 7.20 24.40 2.97
CA PRO A 403 6.28 24.99 1.99
C PRO A 403 5.59 23.96 1.11
N SER A 404 6.04 22.69 1.12
CA SER A 404 5.37 21.60 0.45
C SER A 404 5.31 20.35 1.33
N SER A 405 4.12 19.82 1.39
CA SER A 405 3.61 18.81 2.30
C SER A 405 4.23 17.41 2.20
N HIS A 406 5.46 17.15 1.75
CA HIS A 406 6.19 15.87 2.02
C HIS A 406 7.70 16.06 2.16
N TRP A 407 8.14 17.32 2.21
CA TRP A 407 9.49 17.70 1.88
C TRP A 407 10.00 18.73 2.88
N PRO A 408 11.13 18.47 3.53
CA PRO A 408 11.81 19.50 4.29
C PRO A 408 12.09 20.68 3.38
N GLY A 409 11.79 21.89 3.83
CA GLY A 409 12.03 23.11 3.07
C GLY A 409 13.50 23.31 2.74
N SER A 410 14.41 22.76 3.55
CA SER A 410 15.85 22.70 3.24
C SER A 410 16.19 21.86 2.00
N LEU A 411 15.28 20.98 1.60
CA LEU A 411 15.34 20.24 0.34
C LEU A 411 14.36 20.78 -0.70
N THR A 412 13.73 21.94 -0.46
CA THR A 412 13.07 22.62 -1.57
C THR A 412 14.08 22.76 -2.68
N TRP A 413 13.66 22.28 -3.85
CA TRP A 413 14.48 22.12 -5.01
C TRP A 413 14.88 23.53 -5.43
N ALA A 414 15.98 24.03 -4.87
CA ALA A 414 16.67 25.21 -5.34
C ALA A 414 17.50 24.71 -6.53
N PRO A 415 16.95 24.74 -7.76
CA PRO A 415 17.69 24.23 -8.91
C PRO A 415 19.02 24.97 -9.01
N ASN A 416 20.06 24.24 -9.42
CA ASN A 416 21.42 24.75 -9.60
C ASN A 416 22.19 25.06 -8.32
N ASN A 417 21.76 24.52 -7.17
CA ASN A 417 22.51 24.64 -5.92
C ASN A 417 23.31 23.36 -5.62
N LEU A 418 24.14 22.91 -6.56
CA LEU A 418 25.12 21.86 -6.28
C LEU A 418 26.25 22.46 -5.44
N GLY A 419 26.34 22.05 -4.17
CA GLY A 419 27.36 22.57 -3.27
C GLY A 419 27.57 21.67 -2.05
N MET A 420 28.62 21.95 -1.27
CA MET A 420 28.87 21.20 -0.03
C MET A 420 27.72 21.38 0.97
N GLN A 421 27.17 22.60 1.08
CA GLN A 421 26.09 22.89 2.02
C GLN A 421 24.81 22.10 1.69
N SER A 422 24.35 22.12 0.44
CA SER A 422 23.16 21.37 0.01
C SER A 422 23.36 19.86 0.11
N ALA A 423 24.58 19.36 -0.11
CA ALA A 423 24.92 17.95 0.14
C ALA A 423 24.80 17.59 1.63
N LEU A 424 25.34 18.43 2.53
CA LEU A 424 25.24 18.25 3.97
C LEU A 424 23.80 18.33 4.47
N ASP A 425 22.99 19.23 3.91
CA ASP A 425 21.55 19.32 4.22
C ASP A 425 20.79 18.08 3.72
N GLY A 426 21.10 17.61 2.51
CA GLY A 426 20.59 16.36 1.96
C GLY A 426 20.91 15.15 2.83
N LEU A 427 22.14 15.06 3.33
CA LEU A 427 22.58 14.01 4.24
C LEU A 427 21.90 14.12 5.60
N ARG A 428 21.84 15.33 6.18
CA ARG A 428 21.17 15.60 7.46
C ARG A 428 19.72 15.14 7.44
N VAL A 429 18.96 15.54 6.42
CA VAL A 429 17.56 15.12 6.26
C VAL A 429 17.44 13.60 6.15
N PHE A 430 18.24 12.99 5.28
CA PHE A 430 18.19 11.53 5.10
C PHE A 430 18.46 10.79 6.41
N VAL A 431 19.50 11.17 7.15
CA VAL A 431 19.86 10.55 8.44
C VAL A 431 18.76 10.72 9.48
N LEU A 432 18.15 11.91 9.57
CA LEU A 432 17.07 12.18 10.52
C LEU A 432 15.81 11.36 10.19
N MET A 433 15.41 11.31 8.92
CA MET A 433 14.27 10.50 8.47
C MET A 433 14.54 9.01 8.65
N ASP A 434 15.75 8.54 8.32
CA ASP A 434 16.15 7.14 8.47
C ASP A 434 16.15 6.71 9.94
N ALA A 435 16.73 7.51 10.83
CA ALA A 435 16.74 7.23 12.26
C ALA A 435 15.32 7.12 12.83
N LEU A 436 14.44 8.06 12.48
CA LEU A 436 13.04 8.02 12.92
C LEU A 436 12.27 6.84 12.30
N MET A 437 12.47 6.56 11.02
CA MET A 437 11.87 5.42 10.32
C MET A 437 12.23 4.09 10.98
N LEU A 438 13.53 3.83 11.21
CA LEU A 438 13.99 2.61 11.87
C LEU A 438 13.49 2.53 13.31
N ALA A 439 13.52 3.64 14.05
CA ALA A 439 13.02 3.69 15.42
C ALA A 439 11.52 3.37 15.51
N VAL A 440 10.71 3.88 14.58
CA VAL A 440 9.28 3.55 14.48
C VAL A 440 9.10 2.07 14.09
N ALA A 441 9.85 1.56 13.12
CA ALA A 441 9.78 0.14 12.74
C ALA A 441 10.11 -0.79 13.91
N TRP A 442 11.16 -0.49 14.69
CA TRP A 442 11.50 -1.23 15.90
C TRP A 442 10.47 -1.09 17.01
N THR A 443 9.87 0.09 17.17
CA THR A 443 8.77 0.31 18.13
C THR A 443 7.55 -0.55 17.78
N VAL A 444 7.17 -0.60 16.51
CA VAL A 444 6.06 -1.46 16.05
C VAL A 444 6.41 -2.93 16.20
N ALA A 445 7.65 -3.32 15.86
CA ALA A 445 8.16 -4.67 16.07
C ALA A 445 8.12 -5.11 17.54
N ALA A 446 8.34 -4.19 18.49
CA ALA A 446 8.26 -4.43 19.92
C ALA A 446 6.85 -4.80 20.40
N LEU A 447 5.80 -4.40 19.67
CA LEU A 447 4.41 -4.74 19.99
C LEU A 447 4.05 -6.19 19.62
N GLU A 448 4.80 -6.82 18.72
CA GLU A 448 4.45 -8.16 18.25
C GLU A 448 4.53 -9.24 19.34
N PRO A 449 5.61 -9.39 20.14
CA PRO A 449 5.67 -10.39 21.19
C PRO A 449 4.51 -10.33 22.20
N PRO A 450 4.17 -9.16 22.79
CA PRO A 450 3.04 -9.09 23.72
C PRO A 450 1.70 -9.34 23.02
N LEU A 451 1.48 -8.83 21.80
CA LEU A 451 0.25 -9.11 21.04
C LEU A 451 0.11 -10.59 20.66
N ARG A 452 1.22 -11.26 20.35
CA ARG A 452 1.24 -12.70 20.08
C ARG A 452 0.83 -13.50 21.30
N ALA A 453 1.26 -13.07 22.50
CA ALA A 453 0.93 -13.72 23.76
C ALA A 453 -0.52 -13.45 24.19
N SER A 454 -0.98 -12.20 24.09
CA SER A 454 -2.29 -11.78 24.61
C SER A 454 -3.44 -11.93 23.61
N ALA A 455 -3.19 -11.73 22.31
CA ALA A 455 -4.21 -11.67 21.28
C ALA A 455 -3.71 -12.25 19.92
N PRO A 456 -3.32 -13.53 19.86
CA PRO A 456 -2.73 -14.13 18.65
C PRO A 456 -3.66 -14.09 17.43
N ARG A 457 -4.98 -14.15 17.65
CA ARG A 457 -5.98 -14.01 16.58
C ARG A 457 -5.97 -12.60 15.99
N PHE A 458 -5.94 -11.59 16.85
CA PHE A 458 -5.87 -10.19 16.42
C PHE A 458 -4.57 -9.92 15.66
N LEU A 459 -3.43 -10.40 16.17
CA LEU A 459 -2.15 -10.30 15.46
C LEU A 459 -2.21 -10.96 14.06
N SER A 460 -2.87 -12.12 13.93
CA SER A 460 -3.07 -12.77 12.64
C SER A 460 -3.91 -11.93 11.68
N VAL A 461 -4.93 -11.21 12.17
CA VAL A 461 -5.71 -10.28 11.35
C VAL A 461 -4.83 -9.10 10.91
N LEU A 462 -4.12 -8.47 11.84
CA LEU A 462 -3.21 -7.35 11.53
C LEU A 462 -2.18 -7.74 10.48
N ALA A 463 -1.52 -8.89 10.65
CA ALA A 463 -0.56 -9.40 9.67
C ALA A 463 -1.25 -9.73 8.33
N GLY A 464 -2.45 -10.32 8.36
CA GLY A 464 -3.26 -10.55 7.17
C GLY A 464 -3.52 -9.27 6.39
N CYS A 465 -4.04 -8.23 7.06
CA CYS A 465 -4.25 -6.92 6.47
C CYS A 465 -2.94 -6.30 5.98
N GLY A 466 -1.86 -6.48 6.72
CA GLY A 466 -0.50 -6.05 6.37
C GLY A 466 0.03 -6.60 5.04
N SER A 467 -0.32 -7.82 4.64
CA SER A 467 0.03 -8.31 3.29
C SER A 467 -0.75 -7.65 2.16
N ARG A 468 -1.87 -7.00 2.48
CA ARG A 468 -2.80 -6.42 1.52
C ARG A 468 -2.74 -4.89 1.53
N THR A 469 -1.69 -4.30 2.08
CA THR A 469 -1.57 -2.84 2.16
C THR A 469 -1.56 -2.17 0.79
N LEU A 470 -1.24 -2.89 -0.30
CA LEU A 470 -1.40 -2.37 -1.65
C LEU A 470 -2.86 -1.98 -1.97
N TYR A 471 -3.83 -2.76 -1.48
CA TYR A 471 -5.26 -2.44 -1.59
C TYR A 471 -5.59 -1.19 -0.79
N GLY A 472 -5.11 -1.13 0.46
CA GLY A 472 -5.22 0.06 1.31
C GLY A 472 -4.69 1.30 0.60
N TYR A 473 -3.48 1.22 0.06
CA TYR A 473 -2.79 2.30 -0.65
C TYR A 473 -3.59 2.83 -1.84
N VAL A 474 -4.14 1.97 -2.69
CA VAL A 474 -4.83 2.43 -3.91
C VAL A 474 -6.27 2.87 -3.62
N LEU A 475 -7.00 2.09 -2.81
CA LEU A 475 -8.44 2.26 -2.68
C LEU A 475 -8.84 3.39 -1.73
N HIS A 476 -8.00 3.71 -0.75
CA HIS A 476 -8.31 4.83 0.15
C HIS A 476 -8.38 6.16 -0.60
N GLU A 477 -7.50 6.35 -1.56
CA GLU A 477 -7.50 7.57 -2.34
C GLU A 477 -8.73 7.69 -3.24
N VAL A 478 -9.02 6.63 -3.99
CA VAL A 478 -10.16 6.60 -4.93
C VAL A 478 -11.49 6.71 -4.18
N PHE A 479 -11.70 5.90 -3.15
CA PHE A 479 -13.00 5.75 -2.50
C PHE A 479 -13.17 6.51 -1.19
N LEU A 480 -12.09 6.71 -0.42
CA LEU A 480 -12.18 7.46 0.84
C LEU A 480 -12.04 8.95 0.58
N LEU A 481 -10.96 9.37 -0.07
CA LEU A 481 -10.68 10.78 -0.29
C LEU A 481 -11.50 11.34 -1.45
N VAL A 482 -11.24 10.90 -2.68
CA VAL A 482 -11.83 11.53 -3.87
C VAL A 482 -13.34 11.35 -3.90
N LEU A 483 -13.84 10.13 -3.77
CA LEU A 483 -15.28 9.89 -3.75
C LEU A 483 -15.94 10.58 -2.55
N GLY A 484 -15.36 10.51 -1.34
CA GLY A 484 -15.92 11.17 -0.16
C GLY A 484 -16.04 12.69 -0.35
N MET A 485 -14.96 13.34 -0.82
CA MET A 485 -14.93 14.79 -1.05
C MET A 485 -15.94 15.20 -2.13
N ARG A 486 -16.03 14.43 -3.22
CA ARG A 486 -16.96 14.67 -4.33
C ARG A 486 -18.42 14.43 -3.96
N MET A 487 -18.68 13.54 -3.00
CA MET A 487 -20.01 13.34 -2.40
C MET A 487 -20.35 14.40 -1.34
N GLY A 488 -19.50 15.40 -1.17
CA GLY A 488 -19.72 16.52 -0.27
C GLY A 488 -19.55 16.14 1.20
N VAL A 489 -18.89 15.01 1.51
CA VAL A 489 -18.58 14.67 2.90
C VAL A 489 -17.73 15.80 3.45
N ARG A 490 -18.33 16.55 4.37
CA ARG A 490 -17.71 17.64 5.08
C ARG A 490 -18.09 17.51 6.53
N PHE A 491 -17.14 17.56 7.45
CA PHE A 491 -17.52 17.68 8.84
C PHE A 491 -17.77 19.15 9.16
N SER A 492 -18.77 19.41 10.01
CA SER A 492 -18.97 20.72 10.60
C SER A 492 -17.82 21.06 11.55
N GLU A 493 -17.60 22.36 11.77
CA GLU A 493 -16.66 22.82 12.80
C GLU A 493 -16.89 22.08 14.13
N MET A 494 -15.80 21.54 14.69
CA MET A 494 -15.84 20.75 15.91
C MET A 494 -14.58 21.01 16.75
N PRO A 495 -14.61 20.72 18.07
CA PRO A 495 -13.43 20.85 18.92
C PRO A 495 -12.25 20.01 18.39
N GLY A 496 -11.03 20.58 18.43
CA GLY A 496 -9.85 19.93 17.86
C GLY A 496 -9.56 18.52 18.41
N TRP A 497 -9.82 18.27 19.69
CA TRP A 497 -9.65 16.93 20.27
C TRP A 497 -10.63 15.89 19.69
N LEU A 498 -11.87 16.30 19.43
CA LEU A 498 -12.89 15.43 18.83
C LEU A 498 -12.52 15.13 17.39
N TRP A 499 -12.03 16.15 16.68
CA TRP A 499 -11.49 15.99 15.34
C TRP A 499 -10.33 14.99 15.30
N ILE A 500 -9.33 15.15 16.16
CA ILE A 500 -8.19 14.22 16.27
C ILE A 500 -8.70 12.79 16.49
N ALA A 501 -9.63 12.60 17.42
CA ALA A 501 -10.19 11.29 17.72
C ALA A 501 -10.92 10.69 16.50
N LEU A 502 -11.77 11.46 15.83
CA LEU A 502 -12.51 11.01 14.65
C LEU A 502 -11.59 10.72 13.47
N THR A 503 -10.55 11.52 13.25
CA THR A 503 -9.57 11.28 12.18
C THR A 503 -8.76 10.01 12.45
N VAL A 504 -8.32 9.79 13.70
CA VAL A 504 -7.64 8.56 14.12
C VAL A 504 -8.53 7.33 13.94
N LEU A 505 -9.79 7.41 14.38
CA LEU A 505 -10.75 6.30 14.22
C LEU A 505 -11.08 6.05 12.75
N GLY A 506 -11.30 7.10 11.96
CA GLY A 506 -11.52 7.02 10.52
C GLY A 506 -10.33 6.43 9.78
N ALA A 507 -9.11 6.77 10.19
CA ALA A 507 -7.89 6.19 9.64
C ALA A 507 -7.78 4.70 9.98
N ALA A 508 -8.02 4.31 11.23
CA ALA A 508 -8.00 2.91 11.65
C ALA A 508 -9.05 2.09 10.90
N GLN A 509 -10.27 2.62 10.77
CA GLN A 509 -11.34 2.01 10.00
C GLN A 509 -10.96 1.90 8.52
N GLY A 510 -10.48 2.98 7.90
CA GLY A 510 -10.03 3.01 6.51
C GLY A 510 -8.96 1.98 6.21
N THR A 511 -7.91 1.93 7.03
CA THR A 511 -6.81 0.98 6.88
C THR A 511 -7.29 -0.46 7.00
N PHE A 512 -8.15 -0.76 7.98
CA PHE A 512 -8.72 -2.09 8.15
C PHE A 512 -9.60 -2.49 6.96
N VAL A 513 -10.58 -1.66 6.62
CA VAL A 513 -11.55 -1.91 5.55
C VAL A 513 -10.81 -2.14 4.25
N TRP A 514 -9.97 -1.20 3.83
CA TRP A 514 -9.32 -1.27 2.52
C TRP A 514 -8.19 -2.29 2.43
N SER A 515 -7.76 -2.87 3.56
CA SER A 515 -6.73 -3.93 3.59
C SER A 515 -7.30 -5.30 4.00
N CYS A 516 -8.62 -5.46 4.13
CA CYS A 516 -9.21 -6.74 4.51
C CYS A 516 -9.29 -7.73 3.33
N LYS A 517 -9.55 -9.00 3.64
CA LYS A 517 -9.65 -10.07 2.64
C LYS A 517 -10.89 -9.96 1.76
N LEU A 518 -11.97 -9.36 2.25
CA LEU A 518 -13.15 -9.08 1.41
C LEU A 518 -12.80 -8.07 0.31
N THR A 519 -12.11 -7.00 0.66
CA THR A 519 -11.63 -6.01 -0.31
C THR A 519 -10.65 -6.62 -1.30
N GLU A 520 -9.73 -7.47 -0.83
CA GLU A 520 -8.86 -8.26 -1.70
C GLU A 520 -9.69 -9.03 -2.73
N HIS A 521 -10.72 -9.76 -2.29
CA HIS A 521 -11.56 -10.56 -3.19
C HIS A 521 -12.32 -9.71 -4.22
N LEU A 522 -12.90 -8.58 -3.79
CA LEU A 522 -13.71 -7.71 -4.66
C LEU A 522 -12.87 -6.94 -5.68
N PHE A 523 -11.65 -6.54 -5.31
CA PHE A 523 -10.81 -5.65 -6.11
C PHE A 523 -9.52 -6.30 -6.63
N ALA A 524 -9.32 -7.62 -6.44
CA ALA A 524 -8.13 -8.31 -6.95
C ALA A 524 -7.91 -8.12 -8.44
N TRP A 525 -8.97 -8.09 -9.23
CA TRP A 525 -8.89 -7.90 -10.68
C TRP A 525 -8.34 -6.51 -11.09
N VAL A 526 -8.43 -5.51 -10.19
CA VAL A 526 -7.88 -4.16 -10.37
C VAL A 526 -6.47 -4.05 -9.78
N ILE A 527 -6.31 -4.49 -8.53
CA ILE A 527 -5.09 -4.26 -7.73
C ILE A 527 -4.01 -5.32 -7.97
N MET A 528 -4.39 -6.47 -8.49
CA MET A 528 -3.47 -7.52 -8.93
C MET A 528 -3.93 -8.04 -10.29
N PRO A 529 -3.80 -7.24 -11.37
CA PRO A 529 -4.32 -7.59 -12.69
C PRO A 529 -3.40 -8.61 -13.40
N THR A 530 -3.21 -9.78 -12.77
CA THR A 530 -2.40 -10.88 -13.31
C THR A 530 -2.94 -11.37 -14.65
N TRP A 531 -4.24 -11.20 -14.89
CA TRP A 531 -4.90 -11.47 -16.17
C TRP A 531 -4.27 -10.72 -17.34
N ILE A 532 -3.68 -9.52 -17.14
CA ILE A 532 -2.94 -8.81 -18.20
C ILE A 532 -1.73 -9.64 -18.62
N GLY A 533 -0.99 -10.18 -17.65
CA GLY A 533 0.17 -11.04 -17.89
C GLY A 533 -0.20 -12.33 -18.62
N ASP A 534 -1.38 -12.89 -18.32
CA ASP A 534 -1.92 -14.08 -18.97
C ASP A 534 -2.35 -13.80 -20.42
N CYS A 535 -3.02 -12.66 -20.66
CA CYS A 535 -3.38 -12.21 -22.01
C CYS A 535 -2.14 -12.00 -22.89
N VAL A 536 -1.10 -11.35 -22.37
CA VAL A 536 0.18 -11.17 -23.09
C VAL A 536 0.82 -12.52 -23.41
N ASN A 537 0.86 -13.46 -22.46
CA ASN A 537 1.38 -14.80 -22.67
C ASN A 537 0.57 -15.60 -23.71
N ALA A 538 -0.75 -15.44 -23.74
CA ALA A 538 -1.59 -16.04 -24.75
C ALA A 538 -1.30 -15.46 -26.15
N ALA A 539 -1.19 -14.13 -26.26
CA ALA A 539 -0.88 -13.45 -27.52
C ALA A 539 0.50 -13.86 -28.08
N VAL A 540 1.53 -13.93 -27.23
CA VAL A 540 2.88 -14.38 -27.64
C VAL A 540 2.87 -15.83 -28.13
N ARG A 541 2.10 -16.73 -27.48
CA ARG A 541 1.96 -18.12 -27.94
C ARG A 541 1.28 -18.22 -29.30
N VAL A 542 0.23 -17.44 -29.54
CA VAL A 542 -0.47 -17.40 -30.84
C VAL A 542 0.46 -16.85 -31.94
N TRP A 543 1.28 -15.85 -31.64
CA TRP A 543 2.24 -15.28 -32.59
C TRP A 543 3.42 -16.23 -32.87
N GLY A 544 4.00 -16.82 -31.81
CA GLY A 544 5.12 -17.75 -31.92
C GLY A 544 4.75 -19.09 -32.57
N GLY A 545 3.52 -19.58 -32.35
CA GLY A 545 3.00 -20.80 -32.98
C GLY A 545 2.78 -20.68 -34.49
N ARG A 546 2.79 -19.48 -35.07
CA ARG A 546 2.75 -19.27 -36.52
C ARG A 546 4.11 -19.36 -37.22
N GLN A 547 5.22 -19.45 -36.48
CA GLN A 547 6.57 -19.49 -37.07
C GLN A 547 7.17 -20.89 -37.22
N THR A 548 6.47 -21.95 -36.82
CA THR A 548 6.96 -23.34 -36.96
C THR A 548 6.25 -24.08 -38.09
N SER A 549 6.53 -23.72 -39.35
CA SER A 549 6.64 -24.68 -40.47
C SER A 549 6.89 -23.96 -41.78
N CYS A 550 8.15 -23.83 -42.22
CA CYS A 550 8.54 -23.64 -43.64
C CYS A 550 10.08 -23.61 -43.84
N THR A 551 10.87 -24.42 -43.11
CA THR A 551 12.35 -24.42 -43.32
C THR A 551 12.97 -25.79 -43.57
N ASP A 552 12.20 -26.83 -43.89
CA ASP A 552 12.76 -28.02 -44.53
C ASP A 552 12.15 -28.24 -45.91
N GLY A 553 12.98 -28.01 -46.93
CA GLY A 553 12.69 -28.14 -48.35
C GLY A 553 12.46 -29.58 -48.82
N ARG A 554 11.71 -30.39 -48.07
CA ARG A 554 11.12 -31.64 -48.58
C ARG A 554 9.64 -31.71 -48.26
N ALA A 555 8.88 -31.35 -49.29
CA ALA A 555 7.52 -31.76 -49.61
C ALA A 555 6.86 -32.72 -48.61
N THR A 556 5.92 -32.19 -47.84
CA THR A 556 4.49 -32.57 -47.82
C THR A 556 3.83 -31.83 -46.66
N CYS A 557 3.42 -30.58 -46.90
CA CYS A 557 2.52 -29.88 -45.98
C CYS A 557 1.15 -30.50 -46.10
N GLN A 558 0.87 -31.47 -45.23
CA GLN A 558 -0.48 -31.94 -44.97
C GLN A 558 -1.17 -30.87 -44.12
N THR A 559 -1.99 -30.05 -44.77
CA THR A 559 -2.89 -29.12 -44.09
C THR A 559 -4.00 -29.93 -43.44
N ASP A 560 -3.85 -30.24 -42.15
CA ASP A 560 -4.99 -30.64 -41.34
C ASP A 560 -5.82 -29.38 -41.06
N ALA A 561 -6.92 -29.26 -41.80
CA ALA A 561 -7.94 -28.25 -41.61
C ALA A 561 -8.68 -28.49 -40.29
N LEU A 562 -8.83 -27.42 -39.51
CA LEU A 562 -9.82 -27.29 -38.44
C LEU A 562 -10.94 -26.37 -38.92
#